data_AF-A0A1C0YAY2-F1
#
_entry.id   AF-A0A1C0YAY2-F1
#
_cell.length_a   1.000
_cell.length_b   1.000
_cell.length_c   1.000
_cell.angle_alpha   90.00
_cell.angle_beta   90.00
_cell.angle_gamma   90.00
#
_symmetry.space_group_name_H-M   'P 1'
#
loop_
_entity.id
_entity.type
_entity.pdbx_description
1 polymer ?
#
loop_
_entity_poly.entity_id
_entity_poly.type
_entity_poly.pdbx_seq_one_letter_code
_entity_poly.pdbx_strand_id
1 'polypeptide(L)'
;MSFHMQPPQILRHQEYIYIRHDKYHRFIRYSRGISIPYDTFQHILATLDDNTRSYFFFHNNPTATIQVGSYLNGHASLAAVLYTYFQQRNILLPEIMNGQDFYIHITA
;
A
#
# COMPACT_ATOMS: atom_id res chain seq x y z
N MET A 1 -6.56 -5.96 24.73
CA MET A 1 -6.08 -6.87 23.67
C MET A 1 -4.90 -6.21 22.99
N SER A 2 -3.72 -6.79 23.11
CA SER A 2 -2.51 -6.27 22.47
C SER A 2 -2.57 -6.63 20.99
N PHE A 3 -2.73 -5.63 20.12
CA PHE A 3 -2.67 -5.83 18.67
C PHE A 3 -1.22 -6.19 18.30
N HIS A 4 -0.94 -7.47 18.05
CA HIS A 4 0.34 -7.88 17.49
C HIS A 4 0.34 -7.56 16.00
N MET A 5 0.79 -6.35 15.68
CA MET A 5 1.03 -5.94 14.30
C MET A 5 2.23 -6.71 13.75
N GLN A 6 2.02 -7.49 12.69
CA GLN A 6 3.15 -8.01 11.94
C GLN A 6 3.83 -6.85 11.20
N PRO A 7 5.17 -6.77 11.24
CA PRO A 7 5.90 -5.73 10.53
C PRO A 7 5.69 -5.91 9.02
N PRO A 8 5.53 -4.82 8.27
CA PRO A 8 5.40 -4.91 6.83
C PRO A 8 6.73 -5.33 6.21
N GLN A 9 6.65 -6.01 5.06
CA GLN A 9 7.83 -6.52 4.36
C GLN A 9 8.02 -5.79 3.03
N ILE A 10 9.20 -5.22 2.79
CA ILE A 10 9.57 -4.71 1.47
C ILE A 10 9.84 -5.89 0.53
N LEU A 11 9.20 -5.87 -0.63
CA LEU A 11 9.33 -6.86 -1.68
C LEU A 11 10.12 -6.28 -2.85
N ARG A 12 10.99 -7.10 -3.45
CA ARG A 12 11.70 -6.79 -4.69
C ARG A 12 11.59 -7.98 -5.62
N HIS A 13 11.35 -7.71 -6.90
CA HIS A 13 11.14 -8.74 -7.91
C HIS A 13 12.10 -8.56 -9.07
N GLN A 14 12.54 -9.68 -9.63
CA GLN A 14 13.26 -9.70 -10.90
C GLN A 14 12.29 -9.51 -12.07
N GLU A 15 11.08 -10.07 -11.97
CA GLU A 15 9.99 -9.89 -12.92
C GLU A 15 9.00 -8.83 -12.42
N TYR A 16 8.38 -8.08 -13.32
CA TYR A 16 7.45 -7.03 -12.93
C TYR A 16 6.10 -7.59 -12.46
N ILE A 17 5.55 -6.98 -11.42
CA ILE A 17 4.14 -7.12 -11.06
C ILE A 17 3.34 -6.07 -11.83
N TYR A 18 2.27 -6.50 -12.50
CA TYR A 18 1.40 -5.64 -13.30
C TYR A 18 0.07 -5.45 -12.58
N ILE A 19 -0.28 -4.21 -12.27
CA ILE A 19 -1.53 -3.87 -11.59
C ILE A 19 -2.30 -2.89 -12.46
N ARG A 20 -3.59 -3.15 -12.65
CA ARG A 20 -4.44 -2.25 -13.42
C ARG A 20 -4.66 -0.96 -12.64
N HIS A 21 -4.38 0.17 -13.25
CA HIS A 21 -4.79 1.47 -12.76
C HIS A 21 -6.28 1.66 -13.08
N ASP A 22 -7.09 1.97 -12.08
CA ASP A 22 -8.54 1.99 -12.25
C ASP A 22 -8.99 3.08 -13.24
N LYS A 23 -8.67 4.36 -12.98
CA LYS A 23 -9.07 5.46 -13.86
C LYS A 23 -8.60 5.33 -15.31
N TYR A 24 -7.34 4.98 -15.51
CA TYR A 24 -6.72 4.97 -16.85
C TYR A 24 -6.84 3.64 -17.58
N HIS A 25 -7.37 2.60 -16.92
CA HIS A 25 -7.56 1.27 -17.47
C HIS A 25 -6.30 0.65 -18.12
N ARG A 26 -5.11 1.05 -17.68
CA ARG A 26 -3.81 0.53 -18.13
C ARG A 26 -3.11 -0.23 -17.02
N PHE A 27 -2.22 -1.14 -17.37
CA PHE A 27 -1.35 -1.81 -16.40
C PHE A 27 -0.15 -0.92 -16.05
N ILE A 28 0.10 -0.76 -14.76
CA ILE A 28 1.32 -0.18 -14.20
C ILE A 28 2.21 -1.34 -13.78
N ARG A 29 3.50 -1.23 -14.10
CA ARG A 29 4.51 -2.23 -13.76
C ARG A 29 5.29 -1.80 -12.52
N TYR A 30 5.51 -2.74 -11.61
CA TYR A 30 6.24 -2.51 -10.38
C TYR A 30 7.33 -3.58 -10.20
N SER A 31 8.54 -3.17 -9.88
CA SER A 31 9.64 -4.07 -9.49
C SER A 31 9.76 -4.24 -7.97
N ARG A 32 8.96 -3.49 -7.21
CA ARG A 32 8.98 -3.47 -5.75
C ARG A 32 7.61 -3.22 -5.16
N GLY A 33 7.39 -3.71 -3.96
CA GLY A 33 6.16 -3.50 -3.21
C GLY A 33 6.37 -3.57 -1.71
N ILE A 34 5.26 -3.46 -0.99
CA ILE A 34 5.20 -3.64 0.45
C ILE A 34 4.07 -4.63 0.77
N SER A 35 4.38 -5.66 1.55
CA SER A 35 3.36 -6.54 2.12
C SER A 35 2.84 -5.96 3.43
N ILE A 36 1.52 -5.85 3.54
CA ILE A 36 0.85 -5.32 4.72
C ILE A 36 -0.30 -6.28 5.09
N PRO A 37 -0.41 -6.71 6.35
CA PRO A 37 -1.55 -7.51 6.80
C PRO A 37 -2.87 -6.77 6.61
N TYR A 38 -3.93 -7.50 6.25
CA TYR A 38 -5.24 -6.95 5.94
C TYR A 38 -5.75 -5.99 7.03
N ASP A 39 -5.74 -6.44 8.29
CA ASP A 39 -6.23 -5.63 9.41
C ASP A 39 -5.41 -4.34 9.57
N THR A 40 -4.09 -4.45 9.43
CA THR A 40 -3.19 -3.28 9.48
C THR A 40 -3.51 -2.30 8.37
N PHE A 41 -3.75 -2.79 7.15
CA PHE A 41 -4.10 -1.94 6.02
C PHE A 41 -5.49 -1.29 6.17
N GLN A 42 -6.47 -2.00 6.72
CA GLN A 42 -7.78 -1.43 7.04
C GLN A 42 -7.67 -0.28 8.06
N HIS A 43 -6.84 -0.45 9.09
CA HIS A 43 -6.56 0.62 10.04
C HIS A 43 -5.91 1.84 9.36
N ILE A 44 -4.93 1.64 8.48
CA ILE A 44 -4.30 2.72 7.72
C ILE A 44 -5.33 3.43 6.83
N LEU A 45 -6.15 2.65 6.11
CA LEU A 45 -7.18 3.17 5.20
C LEU A 45 -8.21 4.03 5.92
N ALA A 46 -8.53 3.70 7.18
CA ALA A 46 -9.42 4.47 8.03
C ALA A 46 -8.81 5.79 8.55
N THR A 47 -7.48 5.94 8.48
CA THR A 47 -6.76 7.14 8.94
C THR A 47 -6.43 8.13 7.81
N LEU A 48 -6.73 7.78 6.56
CA LEU A 48 -6.48 8.67 5.42
C LEU A 48 -7.38 9.90 5.49
N ASP A 49 -6.80 11.07 5.24
CA ASP A 49 -7.58 12.27 4.92
C ASP A 49 -8.33 12.11 3.58
N ASP A 50 -9.33 12.97 3.34
CA ASP A 50 -10.20 12.88 2.17
C ASP A 50 -9.44 12.97 0.83
N ASN A 51 -8.39 13.79 0.76
CA ASN A 51 -7.61 13.97 -0.47
C ASN A 51 -6.78 12.72 -0.76
N THR A 52 -6.06 12.21 0.24
CA THR A 52 -5.24 11.00 0.12
C THR A 52 -6.11 9.79 -0.19
N ARG A 53 -7.27 9.68 0.47
CA ARG A 53 -8.25 8.61 0.23
C ARG A 53 -8.83 8.67 -1.19
N SER A 54 -9.25 9.86 -1.63
CA SER A 54 -9.76 10.07 -3.00
C SER A 54 -8.70 9.72 -4.05
N TYR A 55 -7.45 10.16 -3.84
CA TYR A 55 -6.35 9.85 -4.74
C TYR A 55 -6.01 8.35 -4.75
N PHE A 56 -6.04 7.68 -3.60
CA PHE A 56 -5.89 6.23 -3.53
C PHE A 56 -6.94 5.51 -4.37
N PHE A 57 -8.22 5.89 -4.23
CA PHE A 57 -9.32 5.28 -4.98
C PHE A 57 -9.38 5.69 -6.46
N PHE A 58 -8.72 6.77 -6.84
CA PHE A 58 -8.51 7.08 -8.25
C PHE A 58 -7.59 6.04 -8.95
N HIS A 59 -6.62 5.50 -8.21
CA HIS A 59 -5.68 4.49 -8.72
C HIS A 59 -6.21 3.07 -8.53
N ASN A 60 -6.98 2.84 -7.46
CA ASN A 60 -7.48 1.54 -7.05
C ASN A 60 -9.00 1.57 -6.99
N ASN A 61 -9.68 0.67 -7.69
CA ASN A 61 -11.14 0.73 -7.82
C ASN A 61 -11.83 0.75 -6.44
N PRO A 62 -12.61 1.80 -6.09
CA PRO A 62 -13.31 1.89 -4.81
C PRO A 62 -14.44 0.86 -4.63
N THR A 63 -14.95 0.32 -5.74
CA THR A 63 -16.00 -0.72 -5.72
C THR A 63 -15.43 -2.13 -5.58
N ALA A 64 -14.13 -2.32 -5.79
CA ALA A 64 -13.49 -3.60 -5.57
C ALA A 64 -13.23 -3.81 -4.08
N THR A 65 -13.66 -4.95 -3.56
CA THR A 65 -13.35 -5.34 -2.18
C THR A 65 -11.85 -5.56 -2.05
N ILE A 66 -11.21 -4.72 -1.23
CA ILE A 66 -9.83 -4.98 -0.78
C ILE A 66 -9.89 -6.22 0.11
N GLN A 67 -9.11 -7.23 -0.21
CA GLN A 67 -9.08 -8.51 0.49
C GLN A 67 -7.66 -9.09 0.52
N VAL A 68 -7.46 -10.16 1.30
CA VAL A 68 -6.19 -10.91 1.29
C VAL A 68 -5.88 -11.38 -0.12
N GLY A 69 -4.63 -11.20 -0.54
CA GLY A 69 -4.15 -11.47 -1.90
C GLY A 69 -4.35 -10.31 -2.88
N SER A 70 -4.99 -9.21 -2.49
CA SER A 70 -5.10 -8.03 -3.35
C SER A 70 -3.72 -7.39 -3.63
N TYR A 71 -3.55 -6.96 -4.87
CA TYR A 71 -2.43 -6.13 -5.33
C TYR A 71 -2.98 -4.75 -5.68
N LEU A 72 -2.45 -3.70 -5.05
CA LEU A 72 -2.94 -2.33 -5.17
C LEU A 72 -1.81 -1.40 -5.63
N ASN A 73 -2.14 -0.41 -6.44
CA ASN A 73 -1.22 0.65 -6.84
C ASN A 73 -0.88 1.51 -5.62
N GLY A 74 0.40 1.54 -5.25
CA GLY A 74 0.93 2.48 -4.27
C GLY A 74 1.32 3.80 -4.94
N HIS A 75 1.26 4.89 -4.18
CA HIS A 75 1.60 6.24 -4.64
C HIS A 75 2.31 7.04 -3.52
N ALA A 76 2.96 8.14 -3.88
CA ALA A 76 3.83 8.90 -2.98
C ALA A 76 3.11 9.42 -1.71
N SER A 77 1.89 9.95 -1.83
CA SER A 77 1.13 10.39 -0.64
C SER A 77 0.78 9.23 0.29
N LEU A 78 0.49 8.04 -0.24
CA LEU A 78 0.30 6.85 0.59
C LEU A 78 1.61 6.38 1.23
N ALA A 79 2.76 6.50 0.55
CA ALA A 79 4.05 6.20 1.16
C ALA A 79 4.30 7.03 2.43
N ALA A 80 3.98 8.32 2.40
CA ALA A 80 4.12 9.21 3.56
C ALA A 80 3.22 8.80 4.73
N VAL A 81 1.98 8.41 4.44
CA VAL A 81 1.06 7.86 5.46
C VAL A 81 1.60 6.57 6.04
N LEU A 82 2.00 5.62 5.18
CA LEU A 82 2.56 4.33 5.61
C LEU A 82 3.78 4.55 6.49
N TYR A 83 4.73 5.38 6.05
CA TYR A 83 5.92 5.72 6.82
C TYR A 83 5.56 6.26 8.20
N THR A 84 4.66 7.26 8.27
CA THR A 84 4.24 7.87 9.54
C THR A 84 3.56 6.84 10.45
N TYR A 85 2.65 6.02 9.90
CA TYR A 85 1.90 5.01 10.66
C TYR A 85 2.82 3.97 11.31
N PHE A 86 3.82 3.48 10.57
CA PHE A 86 4.77 2.49 11.08
C PHE A 86 5.83 3.13 11.99
N GLN A 87 6.28 4.36 11.69
CA GLN A 87 7.22 5.09 12.53
C GLN A 87 6.65 5.34 13.94
N GLN A 88 5.37 5.72 14.06
CA GLN A 88 4.68 5.86 15.34
C GLN A 88 4.64 4.57 16.18
N ARG A 89 4.93 3.43 15.55
CA ARG A 89 4.98 2.09 16.16
C ARG A 89 6.40 1.54 16.24
N ASN A 90 7.41 2.41 16.12
CA ASN A 90 8.83 2.08 16.14
C ASN A 90 9.30 1.14 15.01
N ILE A 91 8.59 1.14 13.88
CA ILE A 91 8.97 0.38 12.67
C ILE A 91 9.41 1.40 11.61
N LEU A 92 10.69 1.39 11.26
CA LEU A 92 11.24 2.28 10.24
C LEU A 92 11.19 1.63 8.86
N LEU A 93 10.62 2.36 7.89
CA LEU A 93 10.51 1.93 6.49
C LEU A 93 11.12 2.98 5.54
N PRO A 94 12.41 3.32 5.68
CA PRO A 94 13.01 4.37 4.86
C PRO A 94 12.94 4.05 3.36
N GLU A 95 12.92 2.76 3.01
CA GLU A 95 12.82 2.32 1.63
C GLU A 95 11.52 2.72 0.94
N ILE A 96 10.42 2.96 1.67
CA ILE A 96 9.14 3.40 1.06
C ILE A 96 9.17 4.88 0.65
N MET A 97 10.02 5.68 1.30
CA MET A 97 10.16 7.12 1.10
C MET A 97 11.34 7.48 0.17
N ASN A 98 11.54 6.70 -0.89
CA ASN A 98 12.68 6.87 -1.81
C ASN A 98 12.30 7.46 -3.19
N GLY A 99 11.06 7.95 -3.33
CA GLY A 99 10.53 8.50 -4.59
C GLY A 99 10.24 7.46 -5.68
N GLN A 100 10.43 6.17 -5.41
CA GLN A 100 10.13 5.11 -6.35
C GLN A 100 8.70 4.59 -6.16
N ASP A 101 8.03 4.36 -7.28
CA ASP A 101 6.74 3.69 -7.32
C ASP A 101 6.82 2.30 -6.69
N PHE A 102 5.73 1.90 -6.03
CA PHE A 102 5.61 0.61 -5.36
C PHE A 102 4.16 0.13 -5.45
N TYR A 103 3.97 -1.17 -5.28
CA TYR A 103 2.63 -1.73 -5.07
C TYR A 103 2.43 -2.18 -3.63
N ILE A 104 1.19 -2.36 -3.23
CA ILE A 104 0.82 -2.94 -1.94
C ILE A 104 0.29 -4.35 -2.17
N HIS A 105 0.83 -5.31 -1.42
CA HIS A 105 0.32 -6.67 -1.32
C HIS A 105 -0.42 -6.82 0.00
N ILE A 106 -1.68 -7.23 -0.06
CA ILE A 106 -2.47 -7.48 1.15
C ILE A 106 -2.28 -8.91 1.58
N THR A 107 -1.69 -9.13 2.75
CA THR A 107 -1.49 -10.47 3.33
C THR A 107 -2.55 -10.77 4.39
N ALA A 108 -2.63 -12.04 4.78
CA ALA A 108 -3.36 -12.43 5.99
C ALA A 108 -2.75 -11.76 7.23
#